data_AF-A0A1S8D142-F1
#
_entry.id   AF-A0A1S8D142-F1
#
_cell.length_a   1.000
_cell.length_b   1.000
_cell.length_c   1.000
_cell.angle_alpha   90.00
_cell.angle_beta   90.00
_cell.angle_gamma   90.00
#
_symmetry.space_group_name_H-M   'P 1'
#
loop_
_entity.id
_entity.type
_entity.pdbx_description
1 polymer ?
#
loop_
_entity_poly.entity_id
_entity_poly.type
_entity_poly.pdbx_seq_one_letter_code
_entity_poly.pdbx_strand_id
1 'polypeptide(L)' 'MRDIGGVTYMNTGDWVESCTALVEHPDGRFELLDWSRRSPPVPRPVAPAAGTPVPAFPVPAFPIAGPPGVAGEAGA' A
#
# COMPACT_ATOMS: atom_id res chain seq x y z
N MET A 1 1.55 -9.39 11.43
CA MET A 1 0.18 -9.89 11.16
C MET A 1 -0.61 -9.81 12.45
N ARG A 2 -1.91 -9.57 12.38
CA ARG A 2 -2.79 -9.43 13.55
C ARG A 2 -4.17 -9.98 13.24
N ASP A 3 -4.77 -10.74 14.16
CA ASP A 3 -6.16 -11.14 14.05
C ASP A 3 -7.10 -10.06 14.60
N ILE A 4 -8.15 -9.75 13.83
CA ILE A 4 -9.16 -8.75 14.16
C ILE A 4 -10.52 -9.31 13.75
N GLY A 5 -11.33 -9.75 14.72
CA GLY A 5 -12.70 -10.20 14.47
C GLY A 5 -12.82 -11.44 13.56
N GLY A 6 -11.87 -12.38 13.64
CA GLY A 6 -11.83 -13.55 12.76
C GLY A 6 -11.25 -13.29 11.37
N VAL A 7 -10.76 -12.07 11.11
CA VAL A 7 -10.03 -11.72 9.90
C VAL A 7 -8.56 -11.54 10.24
N THR A 8 -7.70 -12.23 9.49
CA THR A 8 -6.24 -12.05 9.60
C THR A 8 -5.82 -10.81 8.82
N TYR A 9 -5.51 -9.74 9.56
CA TYR A 9 -4.99 -8.50 9.01
C TYR A 9 -3.48 -8.57 8.79
N MET A 10 -3.05 -8.22 7.58
CA MET A 10 -1.66 -8.19 7.16
C MET A 10 -1.36 -6.85 6.48
N ASN A 11 -0.31 -6.17 6.94
CA ASN A 11 0.12 -4.89 6.40
C ASN A 11 1.60 -4.97 6.04
N THR A 12 1.98 -4.40 4.89
CA THR A 12 3.33 -4.42 4.32
C THR A 12 4.06 -3.08 4.50
N GLY A 13 3.57 -2.21 5.37
CA GLY A 13 4.10 -0.84 5.52
C GLY A 13 3.94 0.00 4.26
N ASP A 14 4.72 1.07 4.19
CA ASP A 14 4.81 1.93 3.00
C ASP A 14 5.83 1.38 2.00
N TRP A 15 5.53 1.49 0.70
CA TRP A 15 6.40 0.95 -0.34
C TRP A 15 7.71 1.73 -0.47
N VAL A 16 7.68 3.04 -0.28
CA VAL A 16 8.84 3.92 -0.45
C VAL A 16 9.82 3.74 0.70
N GLU A 17 9.31 3.65 1.93
CA GLU A 17 10.16 3.56 3.12
C GLU A 17 10.56 2.11 3.46
N SER A 18 9.62 1.17 3.38
CA SER A 18 9.82 -0.20 3.86
C SER A 18 10.17 -1.16 2.73
N CYS A 19 9.66 -0.93 1.51
CA CYS A 19 9.85 -1.80 0.34
C CYS A 19 9.61 -3.29 0.68
N THR A 20 8.51 -3.56 1.40
CA THR A 20 8.11 -4.94 1.73
C THR A 20 6.88 -5.35 0.94
N ALA A 21 6.77 -6.64 0.64
CA ALA A 21 5.68 -7.22 -0.14
C ALA A 21 5.14 -8.47 0.55
N LEU A 22 3.83 -8.66 0.51
CA LEU A 22 3.18 -9.89 0.98
C LEU A 22 3.04 -10.86 -0.19
N VAL A 23 3.46 -12.10 0.00
CA VAL A 23 3.36 -13.18 -0.99
C VAL A 23 2.56 -14.34 -0.40
N GLU A 24 1.63 -14.87 -1.18
CA GLU A 24 0.93 -16.11 -0.89
C GLU A 24 1.60 -17.26 -1.66
N HIS A 25 1.98 -18.30 -0.92
CA HIS A 25 2.56 -19.52 -1.47
C HIS A 25 1.45 -20.49 -1.92
N PRO A 26 1.74 -21.44 -2.82
CA PRO A 26 0.75 -22.42 -3.29
C PRO A 26 0.16 -23.32 -2.18
N ASP A 27 0.82 -23.42 -1.04
CA ASP A 27 0.36 -24.15 0.15
C ASP A 27 -0.55 -23.30 1.07
N GLY A 28 -0.88 -22.07 0.66
CA GLY A 28 -1.72 -21.13 1.40
C GLY A 28 -0.99 -20.35 2.50
N ARG A 29 0.34 -20.52 2.62
CA ARG A 29 1.15 -19.76 3.59
C ARG A 29 1.43 -18.36 3.06
N PHE A 30 1.37 -17.37 3.95
CA PHE A 30 1.79 -16.01 3.67
C PHE A 30 3.22 -15.73 4.15
N GLU A 31 4.00 -15.02 3.34
CA GLU A 31 5.35 -14.54 3.66
C GLU A 31 5.46 -13.04 3.40
N LEU A 32 6.16 -12.31 4.28
CA LEU A 32 6.51 -10.91 4.07
C LEU A 32 7.95 -10.81 3.56
N LEU A 33 8.12 -10.43 2.30
CA LEU A 33 9.42 -10.18 1.68
C LEU A 33 9.91 -8.78 2.04
N ASP A 34 11.17 -8.67 2.46
CA ASP A 34 11.86 -7.39 2.70
C ASP A 34 12.93 -7.18 1.62
N TRP A 35 12.62 -6.30 0.66
CA TRP A 35 13.55 -5.99 -0.44
C TRP A 35 14.64 -5.02 -0.01
N SER A 36 14.37 -4.15 0.96
CA SER A 36 15.34 -3.18 1.50
C SER A 36 16.57 -3.87 2.10
N ARG A 37 16.39 -5.06 2.70
CA ARG A 37 17.49 -5.89 3.22
C ARG A 37 18.25 -6.67 2.15
N ARG A 38 17.63 -6.91 0.99
CA ARG A 38 18.25 -7.68 -0.12
C ARG A 38 19.00 -6.79 -1.11
N SER A 39 18.58 -5.53 -1.27
CA SER A 39 19.26 -4.57 -2.12
C SER A 39 20.35 -3.84 -1.33
N PRO A 40 21.51 -3.50 -1.95
CA PRO A 40 22.41 -2.51 -1.36
C PRO A 40 21.64 -1.20 -1.09
N PRO A 41 21.98 -0.46 -0.02
CA PRO A 41 21.32 0.79 0.30
C PRO A 41 21.46 1.75 -0.87
N VAL A 42 20.33 2.13 -1.46
CA VAL A 42 20.30 3.20 -2.46
C VAL A 42 20.39 4.52 -1.69
N PRO A 43 21.32 5.44 -2.03
CA PRO A 43 21.39 6.74 -1.40
C PRO A 43 20.03 7.41 -1.50
N ARG A 44 19.48 7.83 -0.36
CA ARG A 44 18.23 8.58 -0.35
C ARG A 44 18.44 9.85 -1.17
N PRO A 45 17.60 10.14 -2.19
CA PRO A 45 17.59 11.46 -2.80
C PRO A 45 17.35 12.46 -1.68
N VAL A 46 18.32 13.35 -1.46
CA VAL A 46 18.12 14.45 -0.52
C VAL A 46 17.00 15.29 -1.12
N ALA A 47 15.94 15.51 -0.34
CA ALA A 47 14.86 16.37 -0.76
C ALA A 47 15.47 17.70 -1.25
N PRO A 48 15.01 18.23 -2.39
CA PRO A 48 15.49 19.52 -2.85
C PRO A 48 15.38 20.54 -1.73
N ALA A 49 16.33 21.47 -1.65
CA ALA A 49 16.20 22.61 -0.75
C ALA A 49 14.84 23.29 -0.98
N ALA A 50 14.19 23.71 0.11
CA ALA A 50 12.88 24.36 0.06
C ALA A 50 12.91 25.49 -0.98
N GLY A 51 11.98 25.45 -1.94
CA GLY A 51 11.90 26.40 -3.07
C GLY A 51 12.33 25.84 -4.43
N THR A 52 12.83 24.60 -4.50
CA THR A 52 13.05 23.96 -5.80
C THR A 52 11.70 23.53 -6.40
N PRO A 53 11.36 23.95 -7.64
CA PRO A 53 10.12 23.52 -8.27
C PRO A 53 10.18 22.02 -8.57
N VAL A 54 9.32 21.23 -7.90
CA VAL A 54 9.08 19.84 -8.27
C VAL A 54 8.19 19.81 -9.52
N PRO A 55 8.58 19.08 -10.57
CA PRO A 55 7.71 18.91 -11.73
C PRO A 55 6.41 18.24 -11.26
N ALA A 56 5.27 18.83 -11.62
CA ALA A 56 3.98 18.24 -11.34
C ALA A 56 3.85 16.94 -12.13
N PHE A 57 3.91 15.79 -11.44
CA PHE A 57 3.48 14.55 -12.04
C PHE A 57 1.97 14.60 -12.21
N PRO A 58 1.42 14.35 -13.41
CA PRO A 58 -0.03 14.28 -13.57
C PRO A 58 -0.54 13.14 -12.71
N VAL A 59 -1.34 13.46 -11.69
CA VAL A 59 -2.02 12.44 -10.90
C VAL A 59 -3.11 11.86 -11.80
N PRO A 60 -3.05 10.58 -12.20
CA PRO A 60 -4.16 9.98 -12.92
C PRO A 60 -5.40 10.05 -12.04
N ALA A 61 -6.48 10.63 -12.56
CA ALA A 61 -7.79 10.57 -11.93
C ALA A 61 -8.31 9.13 -12.08
N PHE A 62 -7.88 8.24 -11.19
CA PHE A 62 -8.57 6.97 -11.02
C PHE A 62 -9.97 7.29 -10.48
N PRO A 63 -11.06 6.87 -11.15
CA PRO A 63 -12.38 7.00 -10.56
C PRO A 63 -12.36 6.16 -9.29
N ILE A 64 -12.39 6.83 -8.14
CA ILE A 64 -12.66 6.15 -6.88
C ILE A 64 -14.07 5.59 -7.06
N ALA A 65 -14.20 4.28 -7.26
CA ALA A 65 -15.50 3.64 -7.26
C ALA A 65 -16.14 4.02 -5.93
N GLY A 66 -17.21 4.83 -5.98
CA GLY A 66 -17.94 5.20 -4.78
C GLY A 66 -18.34 3.92 -4.04
N PRO A 67 -18.45 3.95 -2.70
CA PRO A 67 -18.94 2.79 -1.97
C PRO A 67 -20.26 2.33 -2.61
N PRO A 68 -20.47 1.02 -2.85
CA PRO A 68 -21.75 0.54 -3.37
C PRO A 68 -22.85 1.06 -2.44
N GLY A 69 -23.80 1.81 -3.01
CA GLY A 69 -24.89 2.40 -2.26
C GLY A 69 -25.55 1.32 -1.40
N VAL A 70 -25.61 1.55 -0.10
CA VAL A 70 -26.41 0.74 0.81
C VAL A 70 -27.85 0.82 0.28
N ALA A 71 -28.36 -0.27 -0.28
CA ALA A 71 -29.77 -0.40 -0.64
C ALA A 71 -30.58 -0.41 0.66
N GLY A 72 -30.90 0.79 1.16
CA GLY A 72 -31.80 1.01 2.27
C GLY A 72 -33.23 1.19 1.77
N GLU A 73 -34.06 0.20 2.09
CA GLU A 73 -35.47 0.34 2.49
C GLU A 73 -36.45 0.99 1.51
N ALA A 74 -37.17 0.14 0.77
CA ALA A 74 -38.61 0.32 0.62
C ALA A 74 -39.27 -0.98 1.09
N GLY A 75 -39.66 -0.97 2.36
CA GLY A 75 -40.59 -1.93 2.92
C GLY A 75 -41.94 -1.86 2.19
N ALA A 76 -42.65 -2.98 2.31
CA ALA A 76 -44.03 -3.19 1.87
C ALA A 76 -45.03 -2.17 2.45
#